data_AF-A0A2J8KVC6-F1
#
_entry.id   AF-A0A2J8KVC6-F1
#
_cell.length_a   1.000
_cell.length_b   1.000
_cell.length_c   1.000
_cell.angle_alpha   90.00
_cell.angle_beta   90.00
_cell.angle_gamma   90.00
#
_symmetry.space_group_name_H-M   'P 1'
#
loop_
_entity.id
_entity.type
_entity.pdbx_description
1 polymer ?
#
loop_
_entity_poly.entity_id
_entity_poly.type
_entity_poly.pdbx_seq_one_letter_code
_entity_poly.pdbx_strand_id
1 'polypeptide(L)'
;MDPLIGQAAQRIGLSSQELFRLLPSELTLWVDPYEVSYRIGEDGSICVLYEASPAGGSTQNSTNVQMVDSRISCKEELLLGRTS
;
A
#
# COMPACT_ATOMS: atom_id res chain seq x y z
N MET A 1 -14.88 0.04 -8.27
CA MET A 1 -13.66 -0.54 -8.85
C MET A 1 -13.04 0.50 -9.77
N ASP A 2 -11.73 0.72 -9.71
CA ASP A 2 -11.04 1.54 -10.69
C ASP A 2 -11.20 0.94 -12.11
N PRO A 3 -11.51 1.76 -13.15
CA PRO A 3 -11.73 1.25 -14.50
C PRO A 3 -10.50 0.61 -15.16
N LEU A 4 -9.27 1.07 -14.85
CA LEU A 4 -8.05 0.49 -15.42
C LEU A 4 -7.78 -0.89 -14.82
N ILE A 5 -7.98 -1.04 -13.51
CA ILE A 5 -7.86 -2.35 -12.84
C ILE A 5 -8.92 -3.32 -13.39
N GLY A 6 -10.17 -2.87 -13.57
CA GLY A 6 -11.24 -3.68 -14.15
C GLY A 6 -10.91 -4.17 -15.57
N GLN A 7 -10.39 -3.27 -16.42
CA GLN A 7 -9.96 -3.63 -17.78
C GLN A 7 -8.78 -4.61 -17.78
N ALA A 8 -7.80 -4.41 -16.90
CA ALA A 8 -6.66 -5.31 -16.78
C ALA A 8 -7.09 -6.72 -16.33
N ALA A 9 -7.98 -6.81 -15.35
CA ALA A 9 -8.57 -8.06 -14.89
C ALA A 9 -9.31 -8.80 -16.02
N GLN A 10 -10.14 -8.08 -16.79
CA GLN A 10 -10.87 -8.68 -17.91
C GLN A 10 -9.94 -9.27 -18.97
N ARG A 11 -8.80 -8.62 -19.26
CA ARG A 11 -7.82 -9.12 -20.25
C ARG A 11 -7.18 -10.44 -19.85
N ILE A 12 -7.13 -10.74 -18.56
CA ILE A 12 -6.60 -12.00 -18.03
C ILE A 12 -7.71 -12.98 -17.63
N GLY A 13 -8.97 -12.71 -18.02
CA GLY A 13 -10.10 -13.60 -17.77
C GLY A 13 -10.68 -13.53 -16.36
N LEU A 14 -10.32 -12.52 -15.56
CA LEU A 14 -10.92 -12.32 -14.23
C LEU A 14 -12.20 -11.48 -14.34
N SER A 15 -13.26 -11.97 -13.72
CA SER A 15 -14.51 -11.24 -13.53
C SER A 15 -14.38 -10.15 -12.47
N SER A 16 -15.27 -9.16 -12.51
CA SER A 16 -15.32 -8.13 -11.45
C SER A 16 -15.61 -8.74 -10.07
N GLN A 17 -16.42 -9.81 -10.00
CA GLN A 17 -16.74 -10.47 -8.75
C GLN A 17 -15.53 -11.17 -8.13
N GLU A 18 -14.70 -11.84 -8.93
CA GLU A 18 -13.42 -12.41 -8.47
C GLU A 18 -12.48 -11.30 -7.98
N LEU A 19 -12.41 -10.19 -8.71
CA LEU A 19 -11.57 -9.05 -8.34
C LEU A 19 -11.97 -8.47 -6.97
N PHE A 20 -13.27 -8.32 -6.68
CA PHE A 20 -13.77 -7.88 -5.37
C PHE A 20 -13.52 -8.90 -4.25
N ARG A 21 -13.38 -10.19 -4.56
CA ARG A 21 -13.00 -11.21 -3.58
C ARG A 21 -11.50 -11.27 -3.32
N LEU A 22 -10.69 -10.90 -4.32
CA LEU A 22 -9.23 -10.98 -4.25
C LEU A 22 -8.60 -9.72 -3.66
N LEU A 23 -9.18 -8.55 -3.91
CA LEU A 23 -8.66 -7.28 -3.40
C LEU A 23 -9.33 -6.90 -2.07
N PRO A 24 -8.61 -6.20 -1.17
CA PRO A 24 -9.23 -5.62 0.02
C PRO A 24 -10.40 -4.70 -0.35
N SER A 25 -11.47 -4.77 0.44
CA SER A 25 -12.55 -3.78 0.38
C SER A 25 -12.01 -2.39 0.73
N GLU A 26 -12.50 -1.36 0.03
CA GLU A 26 -12.16 0.04 0.32
C GLU A 26 -10.65 0.35 0.25
N LEU A 27 -9.94 -0.32 -0.65
CA LEU A 27 -8.55 -0.01 -0.97
C LEU A 27 -8.44 1.36 -1.64
N THR A 28 -7.59 2.22 -1.07
CA THR A 28 -7.08 3.44 -1.70
C THR A 28 -5.56 3.29 -1.88
N LEU A 29 -5.03 3.58 -3.07
CA LEU A 29 -3.61 3.49 -3.39
C LEU A 29 -3.16 4.81 -4.03
N TRP A 30 -2.09 5.39 -3.49
CA TRP A 30 -1.43 6.58 -4.02
C TRP A 30 -0.12 6.18 -4.67
N VAL A 31 0.14 6.75 -5.85
CA VAL A 31 1.36 6.52 -6.63
C VAL A 31 1.88 7.88 -7.05
N ASP A 32 2.76 8.45 -6.22
CA ASP A 32 3.36 9.76 -6.41
C ASP A 32 4.85 9.63 -6.74
N PRO A 33 5.50 10.67 -7.29
CA PRO A 33 6.95 10.66 -7.42
C PRO A 33 7.60 10.44 -6.05
N TYR A 34 8.44 9.40 -5.97
CA TYR A 34 9.21 9.01 -4.78
C TYR A 34 8.41 8.42 -3.61
N GLU A 35 7.09 8.25 -3.71
CA GLU A 35 6.28 7.62 -2.66
C GLU A 35 5.16 6.76 -3.26
N VAL A 36 4.97 5.55 -2.72
CA VAL A 36 3.78 4.75 -2.94
C VAL A 36 3.23 4.34 -1.60
N SER A 37 1.99 4.70 -1.32
CA SER A 37 1.31 4.43 -0.06
C SER A 37 -0.12 3.97 -0.30
N TYR A 38 -0.71 3.27 0.67
CA TYR A 38 -2.08 2.77 0.57
C TYR A 38 -2.83 2.90 1.88
N ARG A 39 -4.16 2.80 1.80
CA ARG A 39 -5.10 2.72 2.92
C ARG A 39 -6.16 1.66 2.62
N ILE A 40 -6.58 0.90 3.62
CA ILE A 40 -7.71 -0.03 3.54
C ILE A 40 -8.78 0.42 4.54
N GLY A 41 -9.99 0.68 4.06
CA GLY A 41 -11.08 1.25 4.87
C GLY A 41 -11.03 2.78 4.97
N GLU A 42 -12.17 3.41 5.24
CA GLU A 42 -12.27 4.87 5.40
C GLU A 42 -11.38 5.38 6.55
N ASP A 43 -11.45 4.69 7.70
CA ASP A 43 -10.69 5.00 8.92
C ASP A 43 -9.34 4.25 9.01
N GLY A 44 -8.89 3.66 7.90
CA GLY A 44 -7.64 2.90 7.86
C GLY A 44 -6.39 3.76 8.03
N SER A 45 -5.35 3.17 8.63
CA SER A 45 -4.01 3.77 8.65
C SER A 45 -3.41 3.84 7.24
N ILE A 46 -2.58 4.85 7.00
CA ILE A 46 -1.78 4.95 5.78
C ILE A 46 -0.50 4.13 5.98
N CYS A 47 -0.26 3.18 5.09
CA CYS A 47 0.94 2.35 5.08
C CYS A 47 1.79 2.67 3.84
N VAL A 48 3.09 2.86 4.02
CA VAL A 48 4.05 3.12 2.94
C VAL A 48 4.55 1.79 2.36
N LEU A 49 4.43 1.63 1.04
CA LEU A 49 5.00 0.50 0.28
C LEU A 49 6.36 0.83 -0.31
N TYR A 50 6.56 2.07 -0.72
CA TYR A 50 7.79 2.55 -1.32
C TYR A 50 8.04 4.01 -0.94
N GLU A 51 9.29 4.33 -0.67
CA GLU A 51 9.77 5.69 -0.42
C GLU A 51 11.18 5.84 -1.01
N ALA A 52 11.46 6.99 -1.61
CA ALA A 52 12.76 7.35 -2.11
C ALA A 52 13.05 8.84 -1.90
N SER A 53 14.33 9.22 -2.02
CA SER A 53 14.74 10.61 -2.03
C SER A 53 14.88 11.12 -3.46
N PRO A 54 14.42 12.34 -3.78
CA PRO A 54 14.69 12.94 -5.08
C PRO A 54 16.21 13.09 -5.29
N ALA A 55 16.71 12.63 -6.45
CA ALA A 55 18.09 12.79 -6.85
C ALA A 55 18.39 14.30 -7.04
N GLY A 56 18.79 14.96 -5.96
CA GLY A 56 18.95 16.41 -5.84
C GLY A 56 18.84 16.93 -4.39
N GLY A 57 18.32 16.13 -3.47
CA GLY A 57 18.30 16.43 -2.03
C GLY A 57 19.62 16.10 -1.33
N SER A 58 20.69 16.85 -1.59
CA SER A 58 21.84 16.84 -0.70
C SER A 58 21.49 17.55 0.60
N THR A 59 20.97 16.81 1.58
CA THR A 59 21.12 17.18 2.99
C THR A 59 21.67 15.99 3.73
N GLN A 60 23.00 15.94 3.75
CA GLN A 60 23.71 15.46 4.92
C GLN A 60 23.15 16.22 6.13
N ASN A 61 22.43 15.51 7.00
CA ASN A 61 22.45 15.83 8.41
C ASN A 61 22.40 14.51 9.17
N SER A 62 23.60 14.07 9.54
CA SER A 62 23.82 13.16 10.65
C SER A 62 23.19 13.76 11.91
N THR A 63 21.93 13.44 12.17
CA THR A 63 21.41 13.41 13.53
C THR A 63 20.95 11.99 13.80
N ASN A 64 21.84 11.31 14.52
CA ASN A 64 21.57 10.15 15.34
C ASN A 64 20.28 10.37 16.17
N VAL A 65 19.13 10.03 15.60
CA VAL A 65 17.89 9.79 16.33
C VAL A 65 17.52 8.36 15.96
N GLN A 66 17.77 7.45 16.90
CA GLN A 66 17.17 6.14 16.91
C GLN A 66 15.65 6.32 16.90
N MET A 67 15.04 6.41 15.71
CA MET A 67 13.62 6.19 15.57
C MET A 67 13.41 4.68 15.65
N VAL A 68 13.12 4.26 16.88
CA VAL A 68 12.32 3.09 17.24
C VAL A 68 11.61 2.51 16.02
N ASP A 69 12.18 1.39 15.57
CA ASP A 69 11.52 0.29 14.90
C ASP A 69 10.10 0.60 14.38
N SER A 70 9.99 1.29 13.24
CA SER A 70 8.77 1.31 12.43
C SER A 70 8.51 -0.06 11.78
N ARG A 71 8.96 -1.14 12.41
CA ARG A 71 8.67 -2.55 12.12
C ARG A 71 7.19 -2.90 12.30
N ILE A 72 6.32 -1.94 12.57
CA ILE A 72 4.90 -2.07 12.23
C ILE A 72 4.75 -1.84 10.71
N SER A 73 5.51 -2.60 9.93
CA SER A 73 5.15 -2.89 8.56
C SER A 73 3.83 -3.62 8.65
N CYS A 74 2.79 -3.12 8.00
CA CYS A 74 1.42 -3.66 7.95
C CYS A 74 1.32 -5.13 7.45
N LYS A 75 2.48 -5.80 7.30
CA LYS A 75 2.69 -7.23 7.09
C LYS A 75 2.09 -8.12 8.18
N GLU A 76 1.92 -7.65 9.42
CA GLU A 76 1.41 -8.50 10.52
C GLU A 76 -0.11 -8.61 10.60
N GLU A 77 -0.88 -7.62 10.10
CA GLU A 77 -2.34 -7.64 10.25
C GLU A 77 -3.05 -8.59 9.27
N LEU A 78 -2.42 -8.89 8.12
CA LEU A 78 -2.95 -9.83 7.13
C LEU A 78 -2.94 -11.30 7.57
N LEU A 79 -2.32 -11.62 8.72
CA LEU A 79 -2.22 -12.98 9.26
C LEU A 79 -3.24 -13.32 10.36
N LEU A 80 -3.99 -12.35 10.90
CA LEU A 80 -4.92 -12.59 12.01
C LEU A 80 -6.38 -12.89 11.62
N GLY A 81 -6.69 -13.02 10.32
CA GLY A 81 -8.07 -13.20 9.83
C GLY A 81 -8.52 -14.64 9.52
N ARG A 82 -7.78 -15.69 9.92
CA ARG A 82 -8.18 -17.09 9.71
C ARG A 82 -8.05 -17.91 10.98
N THR A 83 -9.00 -17.74 11.90
CA THR A 83 -9.35 -18.81 12.84
C THR A 83 -10.84 -19.11 12.67
N SER A 84 -11.14 -20.38 12.43
CA SER A 84 -12.46 -20.99 12.34
C SER A 84 -13.35 -20.70 13.55
#